data_AF-A0A9D7F2D0-F1
#
_entry.id   AF-A0A9D7F2D0-F1
#
_cell.length_a   1.000
_cell.length_b   1.000
_cell.length_c   1.000
_cell.angle_alpha   90.00
_cell.angle_beta   90.00
_cell.angle_gamma   90.00
#
_symmetry.space_group_name_H-M   'P 1'
#
loop_
_entity.id
_entity.type
_entity.pdbx_description
1 polymer ?
#
loop_
_entity_poly.entity_id
_entity_poly.type
_entity_poly.pdbx_seq_one_letter_code
_entity_poly.pdbx_strand_id
1 'polypeptide(L)' 'MKPKERILQRIKESIRQVDPQAELILFGSRARNEERSDSDWDLLILFPARSV' A
#
# COMPACT_ATOMS: atom_id res chain seq x y z
N MET A 1 11.19 5.32 -13.85
CA MET A 1 10.30 4.67 -12.86
C MET A 1 8.94 4.46 -13.51
N LYS A 2 8.40 3.23 -13.49
CA LYS A 2 7.12 2.89 -14.11
C LYS A 2 5.96 3.57 -13.36
N PRO A 3 4.81 3.89 -13.99
CA PRO A 3 3.67 4.51 -13.31
C PRO A 3 3.20 3.77 -12.04
N LYS A 4 3.20 2.42 -12.09
CA LYS A 4 2.89 1.52 -10.96
C LYS A 4 3.81 1.73 -9.76
N GLU A 5 5.10 1.96 -10.01
CA GLU A 5 6.09 2.22 -8.95
C GLU A 5 5.86 3.61 -8.33
N ARG A 6 5.47 4.62 -9.13
CA ARG A 6 5.18 5.97 -8.63
C ARG A 6 4.01 6.00 -7.65
N ILE A 7 2.92 5.29 -7.94
CA ILE A 7 1.75 5.32 -7.04
C ILE A 7 2.04 4.59 -5.72
N LEU A 8 2.72 3.44 -5.78
CA LEU A 8 3.13 2.71 -4.58
C LEU A 8 4.10 3.52 -3.70
N GLN A 9 5.05 4.23 -4.30
CA GLN A 9 5.95 5.11 -3.55
C GLN A 9 5.18 6.24 -2.84
N ARG A 10 4.28 6.93 -3.54
CA ARG A 10 3.47 8.00 -2.94
C ARG A 10 2.59 7.52 -1.80
N ILE A 11 1.99 6.32 -1.94
CA ILE A 11 1.18 5.71 -0.88
C ILE A 11 2.07 5.40 0.34
N LYS A 12 3.22 4.75 0.13
CA LYS A 12 4.18 4.46 1.20
C LYS A 12 4.66 5.73 1.92
N GLU A 13 5.01 6.77 1.18
CA GLU A 13 5.42 8.07 1.74
C GLU A 13 4.32 8.70 2.58
N SER A 14 3.08 8.68 2.08
CA SER A 14 1.92 9.27 2.78
C SER A 14 1.62 8.53 4.09
N ILE A 15 1.65 7.19 4.07
CA ILE A 15 1.43 6.38 5.29
C ILE A 15 2.57 6.58 6.28
N ARG A 16 3.82 6.60 5.81
CA ARG A 16 5.00 6.80 6.66
C ARG A 16 5.00 8.15 7.38
N GLN A 17 4.39 9.18 6.78
CA GLN A 17 4.19 10.48 7.43
C GLN A 17 3.18 10.42 8.59
N VAL A 18 2.20 9.51 8.52
CA VAL A 18 1.21 9.30 9.58
C VAL A 18 1.79 8.43 10.68
N ASP A 19 2.34 7.27 10.33
CA ASP A 19 3.03 6.38 11.26
C ASP A 19 4.14 5.61 10.52
N PRO A 20 5.42 5.84 10.84
CA PRO A 20 6.53 5.13 10.20
C PRO A 20 6.62 3.65 10.56
N GLN A 21 5.88 3.18 11.57
CA GLN A 21 5.82 1.78 11.98
C GLN A 21 4.64 1.03 11.36
N ALA A 22 3.79 1.70 10.57
CA ALA A 22 2.69 1.03 9.90
C ALA A 22 3.18 0.00 8.88
N GLU A 23 2.55 -1.17 8.88
CA GLU A 23 2.77 -2.21 7.88
C GLU A 23 1.77 -2.04 6.73
N LEU A 24 2.27 -2.14 5.50
CA LEU A 24 1.47 -2.03 4.28
C LEU A 24 1.51 -3.35 3.51
N ILE A 25 0.33 -3.97 3.35
CA ILE A 25 0.17 -5.24 2.64
C ILE A 25 -0.69 -5.02 1.39
N LEU A 26 -0.19 -5.47 0.24
CA LEU A 26 -0.92 -5.42 -1.03
C LEU A 26 -1.89 -6.60 -1.13
N PHE A 27 -3.14 -6.31 -1.49
CA PHE A 27 -4.19 -7.30 -1.69
C PHE A 27 -4.75 -7.24 -3.13
N GLY A 28 -5.78 -8.04 -3.39
CA GLY A 28 -6.56 -7.97 -4.62
C GLY A 28 -5.85 -8.52 -5.85
N SER A 29 -6.31 -8.09 -7.03
CA SER A 29 -5.82 -8.59 -8.32
C SER A 29 -4.33 -8.30 -8.51
N ARG A 30 -3.84 -7.15 -8.04
CA ARG A 30 -2.43 -6.75 -8.13
C ARG A 30 -1.49 -7.61 -7.28
N ALA A 31 -1.97 -8.18 -6.17
CA ALA A 31 -1.21 -9.13 -5.37
C ALA A 31 -1.13 -10.51 -6.03
N ARG A 32 -2.17 -10.88 -6.79
CA ARG A 32 -2.26 -12.16 -7.51
C ARG A 32 -1.70 -12.14 -8.94
N ASN A 33 -1.24 -10.98 -9.42
CA ASN A 33 -0.83 -10.75 -10.81
C ASN A 33 -1.96 -10.93 -11.84
N GLU A 34 -3.19 -10.65 -11.43
CA GLU A 34 -4.40 -10.70 -12.27
C GLU A 34 -4.90 -9.29 -12.62
N GLU A 35 -4.09 -8.25 -12.38
CA GLU A 35 -4.54 -6.89 -12.58
C GLU A 35 -4.66 -6.51 -14.07
N ARG A 36 -5.63 -5.66 -14.35
CA ARG A 36 -5.74 -4.91 -15.60
C ARG A 36 -5.20 -3.50 -15.40
N SER A 37 -5.07 -2.75 -16.50
CA SER A 37 -4.63 -1.35 -16.48
C SER A 37 -5.54 -0.45 -15.64
N ASP A 38 -6.83 -0.78 -15.55
CA ASP A 38 -7.88 -0.07 -14.82
C ASP A 38 -8.14 -0.61 -13.41
N SER A 39 -7.41 -1.65 -12.98
CA SER A 39 -7.65 -2.26 -11.68
C SER A 39 -7.27 -1.34 -10.52
N ASP A 40 -8.10 -1.37 -9.48
CA ASP A 40 -7.87 -0.67 -8.22
C ASP A 40 -6.62 -1.15 -7.47
N TRP A 41 -6.31 -0.44 -6.40
CA TRP A 41 -5.25 -0.77 -5.46
C TRP A 41 -5.84 -1.16 -4.11
N ASP A 42 -6.00 -2.46 -3.88
CA ASP A 42 -6.46 -2.99 -2.60
C ASP A 42 -5.29 -3.06 -1.62
N LEU A 43 -5.41 -2.37 -0.48
CA LEU A 43 -4.35 -2.26 0.52
C LEU A 43 -4.90 -2.50 1.92
N LEU A 44 -4.19 -3.29 2.71
CA LEU A 44 -4.38 -3.40 4.15
C LEU A 44 -3.25 -2.63 4.84
N ILE A 45 -3.62 -1.74 5.76
CA ILE A 45 -2.68 -0.93 6.54
C ILE A 45 -2.86 -1.32 8.00
N LEU A 46 -1.80 -1.83 8.63
CA LEU A 46 -1.79 -2.22 10.03
C LEU A 46 -0.96 -1.20 10.82
N PHE A 47 -1.54 -0.67 11.89
CA PHE A 47 -0.83 0.19 12.84
C PHE A 47 -0.43 -0.61 14.07
N PRO A 48 0.70 -0.30 14.71
CA PRO A 48 1.07 -0.91 15.98
C PRO A 48 -0.06 -0.75 16.99
N ALA A 49 -0.33 -1.82 17.75
CA ALA A 49 -1.22 -1.72 18.88
C ALA A 49 -0.65 -0.71 19.87
N ARG A 50 -1.46 0.25 20.31
CA ARG A 50 -1.09 1.07 21.46
C ARG A 50 -1.16 0.18 22.69
N SER A 51 -0.04 0.00 23.35
CA SER A 51 -0.02 -0.45 24.75
C SER A 51 -0.70 0.64 25.58
N VAL A 52 -1.95 0.39 25.97
CA VAL A 52 -2.63 1.12 27.04
C VAL A 52 -2.08 0.70 28.39
#